data_AF-A0A2R4ZMK6-F1
#
_entry.id   AF-A0A2R4ZMK6-F1
#
_cell.length_a   1.000
_cell.length_b   1.000
_cell.length_c   1.000
_cell.angle_alpha   90.00
_cell.angle_beta   90.00
_cell.angle_gamma   90.00
#
_symmetry.space_group_name_H-M   'P 1'
#
loop_
_entity.id
_entity.type
_entity.pdbx_description
1 polymer ?
#
loop_
_entity_poly.entity_id
_entity_poly.type
_entity_poly.pdbx_seq_one_letter_code
_entity_poly.pdbx_strand_id
1 'polypeptide(L)'
;MNIDASRLSDEARRRLVEALVDRLGLAGASKAIGISRSYLYELVRGFKKVQPWIAGKAIELLGEEVKRILGAEEVLRGCGVIGETGFDRSFAAEILKLSLRDEILRNVLIEFVTKHFREELRKILGIVPEKIVLRWDPEFEEFLKERKKRRKIATEETLKYYRSLFMKYLEGRELSRELAEEVAKHRNKWLRNVFRHYIQYLFYKRAISGETYGWIMEYVPSRSYKVEPRAYEISIEDLRKTLEYLRKKHELYYTIYLLMLYSGARLQHALKLIREWNPDQVVYIPMLDRESRRLVCFEGFCRYYLGLRGGSKPCEWVYMPKELVQMIERHRGVRRSRTLVERYAKRHGLIQPKMLRKINWRIVASAMERDAARFMQSRFGELAISEALYENLLEKTDRQYPKALEELRRIVGFL
;
A
#
# COMPACT_ATOMS: atom_id res chain seq x y z
N MET A 1 49.33 0.12 -31.95
CA MET A 1 48.10 0.84 -32.35
C MET A 1 48.52 1.88 -33.37
N ASN A 2 47.94 1.88 -34.57
CA ASN A 2 48.26 2.84 -35.61
C ASN A 2 47.37 4.09 -35.39
N ILE A 3 47.97 5.25 -35.09
CA ILE A 3 47.24 6.50 -34.84
C ILE A 3 47.32 7.33 -36.13
N ASP A 4 46.17 7.55 -36.77
CA ASP A 4 46.07 8.37 -37.97
C ASP A 4 46.09 9.87 -37.59
N ALA A 5 47.21 10.52 -37.87
CA ALA A 5 47.41 11.94 -37.57
C ALA A 5 46.42 12.87 -38.29
N SER A 6 45.79 12.43 -39.38
CA SER A 6 44.80 13.24 -40.10
C SER A 6 43.47 13.39 -39.35
N ARG A 7 43.21 12.47 -38.41
CA ARG A 7 41.99 12.45 -37.59
C ARG A 7 42.13 13.20 -36.27
N LEU A 8 43.34 13.61 -35.91
CA LEU A 8 43.62 14.34 -34.68
C LEU A 8 43.19 15.80 -34.79
N SER A 9 42.71 16.37 -33.69
CA SER A 9 42.43 17.81 -33.62
C SER A 9 43.70 18.65 -33.89
N ASP A 10 43.52 19.89 -34.36
CA ASP A 10 44.65 20.82 -34.60
C ASP A 10 45.48 21.01 -33.31
N GLU A 11 44.82 21.05 -32.16
CA GLU A 11 45.45 21.20 -30.85
C GLU A 11 46.23 19.94 -30.43
N ALA A 12 45.67 18.74 -30.67
CA ALA A 12 46.37 17.48 -30.43
C ALA A 12 47.63 17.36 -31.28
N ARG A 13 47.56 17.75 -32.56
CA ARG A 13 48.72 17.79 -33.47
C ARG A 13 49.78 18.78 -33.00
N ARG A 14 49.39 19.93 -32.47
CA ARG A 14 50.30 20.92 -31.88
C ARG A 14 51.01 20.38 -30.63
N ARG A 15 50.26 19.80 -29.69
CA ARG A 15 50.83 19.19 -28.46
C ARG A 15 51.87 18.11 -28.74
N LEU A 16 51.69 17.33 -29.82
CA LEU A 16 52.69 16.35 -30.26
C LEU A 16 53.98 17.01 -30.75
N VAL A 17 53.87 18.08 -31.54
CA VAL A 17 55.03 18.82 -32.04
C VAL A 17 55.76 19.55 -30.90
N GLU A 18 55.01 20.14 -29.97
CA GLU A 18 55.54 20.74 -28.73
C GLU A 18 56.32 19.73 -27.90
N ALA A 19 55.72 18.57 -27.60
CA ALA A 19 56.39 17.53 -26.83
C ALA A 19 57.67 17.00 -27.51
N LEU A 20 57.68 16.93 -28.84
CA LEU A 20 58.89 16.57 -29.59
C LEU A 20 59.98 17.65 -29.49
N VAL A 21 59.60 18.93 -29.54
CA VAL A 21 60.52 20.05 -29.36
C VAL A 21 61.07 20.07 -27.93
N ASP A 22 60.25 19.80 -26.92
CA ASP A 22 60.70 19.71 -25.53
C ASP A 22 61.72 18.57 -25.34
N ARG A 23 61.54 17.46 -26.08
CA ARG A 23 62.43 16.29 -26.01
C ARG A 23 63.75 16.46 -26.76
N LEU A 24 63.73 17.06 -27.95
CA LEU A 24 64.90 17.10 -28.86
C LEU A 24 65.51 18.50 -29.02
N GLY A 25 64.89 19.52 -28.42
CA GLY A 25 65.16 20.92 -28.69
C GLY A 25 64.70 21.34 -30.10
N LEU A 26 64.52 22.66 -30.31
CA LEU A 26 64.02 23.21 -31.57
C LEU A 26 64.89 22.82 -32.78
N ALA A 27 66.21 22.78 -32.60
CA ALA A 27 67.16 22.38 -33.64
C ALA A 27 67.08 20.89 -33.99
N GLY A 28 66.95 20.02 -32.98
CA GLY A 28 66.86 18.58 -33.16
C GLY A 28 65.53 18.17 -33.78
N ALA A 29 64.43 18.72 -33.29
CA ALA A 29 63.09 18.47 -33.82
C ALA A 29 62.93 18.97 -35.28
N SER A 30 63.49 20.13 -35.62
CA SER A 30 63.50 20.67 -36.99
C SER A 30 64.20 19.73 -37.97
N LYS A 31 65.37 19.18 -37.57
CA LYS A 31 66.12 18.21 -38.39
C LYS A 31 65.38 16.87 -38.51
N ALA A 32 64.78 16.39 -37.42
CA ALA A 32 64.08 15.11 -37.40
C ALA A 32 62.79 15.12 -38.26
N ILE A 33 62.03 16.22 -38.22
CA ILE A 33 60.82 16.39 -39.04
C ILE A 33 61.17 16.72 -40.50
N GLY A 34 62.28 17.43 -40.74
CA GLY A 34 62.70 17.89 -42.06
C GLY A 34 62.06 19.21 -42.48
N ILE A 35 61.93 20.16 -41.55
CA ILE A 35 61.39 21.51 -41.79
C ILE A 35 62.31 22.59 -41.21
N SER A 36 62.17 23.84 -41.65
CA SER A 36 62.99 24.94 -41.13
C SER A 36 62.66 25.26 -39.66
N ARG A 37 63.66 25.74 -38.89
CA ARG A 37 63.48 26.12 -37.49
C ARG A 37 62.43 27.22 -37.30
N SER A 38 62.40 28.20 -38.21
CA SER A 38 61.41 29.28 -38.19
C SER A 38 59.99 28.73 -38.40
N TYR A 39 59.82 27.79 -39.32
CA TYR A 39 58.52 27.18 -39.57
C TYR A 39 58.07 26.32 -38.39
N LEU A 40 58.97 25.53 -37.79
CA LEU A 40 58.67 24.76 -36.59
C LEU A 40 58.29 25.65 -35.40
N TYR A 41 58.96 26.79 -35.24
CA TYR A 41 58.63 27.78 -34.21
C TYR A 41 57.22 28.35 -34.39
N GLU A 42 56.84 28.69 -35.62
CA GLU A 42 55.49 29.17 -35.95
C GLU A 42 54.40 28.13 -35.65
N LEU A 43 54.68 26.84 -35.88
CA LEU A 43 53.76 25.74 -35.59
C LEU A 43 53.54 25.58 -34.07
N VAL A 44 54.63 25.56 -33.29
CA VAL A 44 54.57 25.45 -31.82
C VAL A 44 53.85 26.64 -31.20
N ARG A 45 54.09 27.86 -31.69
CA ARG A 45 53.40 29.08 -31.21
C ARG A 45 51.94 29.19 -31.67
N GLY A 46 51.46 28.27 -32.51
CA GLY A 46 50.10 28.28 -33.02
C GLY A 46 49.83 29.31 -34.12
N PHE A 47 50.87 29.95 -34.68
CA PHE A 47 50.72 30.88 -35.81
C PHE A 47 50.37 30.16 -37.11
N LYS A 48 50.72 28.86 -37.23
CA LYS A 48 50.36 28.00 -38.36
C LYS A 48 49.82 26.66 -37.88
N LYS A 49 48.89 26.09 -38.66
CA LYS A 49 48.32 24.76 -38.39
C LYS A 49 49.33 23.65 -38.68
N VAL A 50 49.40 22.68 -37.78
CA VAL A 50 50.25 21.49 -37.95
C VAL A 50 49.63 20.54 -38.98
N GLN A 51 50.35 20.32 -40.07
CA GLN A 51 49.92 19.40 -41.12
C GLN A 51 49.96 17.94 -40.64
N PRO A 52 49.03 17.06 -41.08
CA PRO A 52 48.96 15.67 -40.61
C PRO A 52 50.28 14.90 -40.73
N TRP A 53 51.03 15.09 -41.81
CA TRP A 53 52.31 14.41 -42.02
C TRP A 53 53.39 14.84 -41.01
N ILE A 54 53.34 16.09 -40.51
CA ILE A 54 54.26 16.59 -39.47
C ILE A 54 53.93 15.91 -38.14
N ALA A 55 52.65 15.85 -37.80
CA ALA A 55 52.19 15.15 -36.61
C ALA A 55 52.45 13.64 -36.69
N GLY A 56 52.33 13.02 -37.88
CA GLY A 56 52.68 11.62 -38.13
C GLY A 56 54.15 11.32 -37.79
N LYS A 57 55.09 12.16 -38.26
CA LYS A 57 56.51 12.05 -37.88
C LYS A 57 56.72 12.24 -36.39
N ALA A 58 55.99 13.16 -35.74
CA ALA A 58 56.09 13.35 -34.30
C ALA A 58 55.60 12.11 -33.53
N ILE A 59 54.52 11.46 -33.98
CA ILE A 59 54.03 10.20 -33.39
C ILE A 59 55.09 9.10 -33.47
N GLU A 60 55.72 8.93 -34.64
CA GLU A 60 56.78 7.94 -34.85
C GLU A 60 57.98 8.17 -33.92
N LEU A 61 58.40 9.43 -33.75
CA LEU A 61 59.56 9.80 -32.93
C LEU A 61 59.29 9.74 -31.42
N LEU A 62 58.04 9.97 -30.99
CA LEU A 62 57.65 9.97 -29.58
C LEU A 62 57.30 8.57 -29.05
N GLY A 63 56.84 7.65 -29.92
CA GLY A 63 56.55 6.26 -29.56
C GLY A 63 55.46 6.13 -28.51
N GLU A 64 55.73 5.39 -27.42
CA GLU A 64 54.72 5.12 -26.37
C GLU A 64 54.26 6.37 -25.59
N GLU A 65 55.03 7.47 -25.60
CA GLU A 65 54.66 8.71 -24.91
C GLU A 65 53.44 9.39 -25.53
N VAL A 66 53.14 9.09 -26.81
CA VAL A 66 52.04 9.67 -27.57
C VAL A 66 50.70 9.50 -26.86
N LYS A 67 50.44 8.35 -26.25
CA LYS A 67 49.17 8.08 -25.55
C LYS A 67 48.99 9.01 -24.34
N ARG A 68 50.06 9.27 -23.61
CA ARG A 68 50.07 10.17 -22.44
C ARG A 68 49.85 11.62 -22.87
N ILE A 69 50.48 12.03 -23.98
CA ILE A 69 50.38 13.40 -24.51
C ILE A 69 48.97 13.67 -25.02
N LEU A 70 48.40 12.76 -25.82
CA LEU A 70 47.11 12.95 -26.48
C LEU A 70 45.92 12.84 -25.52
N GLY A 71 45.99 11.92 -24.55
CA GLY A 71 44.84 11.55 -23.72
C GLY A 71 43.89 10.59 -24.46
N ALA A 72 42.98 9.97 -23.71
CA ALA A 72 42.15 8.88 -24.21
C ALA A 72 41.28 9.26 -25.42
N GLU A 73 40.67 10.45 -25.41
CA GLU A 73 39.76 10.90 -26.48
C GLU A 73 40.48 11.05 -27.82
N GLU A 74 41.62 11.73 -27.86
CA GLU A 74 42.38 11.95 -29.10
C GLU A 74 43.02 10.67 -29.61
N VAL A 75 43.44 9.76 -28.71
CA VAL A 75 43.90 8.41 -29.11
C VAL A 75 42.77 7.64 -29.79
N LEU A 76 41.56 7.65 -29.21
CA LEU A 76 40.40 6.98 -29.80
C LEU A 76 39.97 7.62 -31.13
N ARG A 77 40.04 8.95 -31.24
CA ARG A 77 39.78 9.68 -32.50
C ARG A 77 40.81 9.32 -33.57
N GLY A 78 42.09 9.32 -33.22
CA GLY A 78 43.18 8.89 -34.11
C GLY A 78 43.08 7.43 -34.57
N CYS A 79 42.42 6.57 -33.79
CA CYS A 79 42.12 5.19 -34.19
C CYS A 79 40.77 5.01 -34.91
N GLY A 80 40.03 6.09 -35.15
CA GLY A 80 38.74 6.04 -35.85
C GLY A 80 37.55 5.58 -35.01
N VAL A 81 37.70 5.51 -33.70
CA VAL A 81 36.63 5.08 -32.77
C VAL A 81 35.67 6.23 -32.47
N ILE A 82 36.19 7.46 -32.49
CA ILE A 82 35.42 8.69 -32.32
C ILE A 82 35.44 9.45 -33.64
N GLY A 83 34.26 9.70 -34.21
CA GLY A 83 34.08 10.51 -35.41
C GLY A 83 33.38 11.84 -35.10
N GLU A 84 32.98 12.56 -36.15
CA GLU A 84 32.28 13.86 -36.03
C GLU A 84 30.91 13.75 -35.35
N THR A 85 30.25 12.60 -35.49
CA THR A 85 28.95 12.29 -34.87
C THR A 85 29.08 11.73 -33.44
N GLY A 86 30.30 11.63 -32.92
CA GLY A 86 30.61 11.09 -31.61
C GLY A 86 31.19 9.68 -31.65
N PHE A 87 31.05 8.97 -30.53
CA PHE A 87 31.60 7.62 -30.33
C PHE A 87 30.81 6.57 -31.12
N ASP A 88 31.49 5.69 -31.87
CA ASP A 88 30.85 4.60 -32.60
C ASP A 88 30.34 3.52 -31.63
N ARG A 89 29.02 3.51 -31.43
CA ARG A 89 28.33 2.56 -30.54
C ARG A 89 28.44 1.12 -31.03
N SER A 90 28.56 0.90 -32.34
CA SER A 90 28.75 -0.44 -32.91
C SER A 90 30.13 -0.97 -32.56
N PHE A 91 31.15 -0.11 -32.61
CA PHE A 91 32.50 -0.46 -32.18
C PHE A 91 32.57 -0.77 -30.67
N ALA A 92 31.90 0.01 -29.82
CA ALA A 92 31.75 -0.35 -28.38
C ALA A 92 31.13 -1.74 -28.19
N ALA A 93 30.06 -2.05 -28.93
CA ALA A 93 29.38 -3.33 -28.83
C ALA A 93 30.30 -4.49 -29.23
N GLU A 94 31.14 -4.32 -30.26
CA GLU A 94 32.13 -5.33 -30.65
C GLU A 94 33.22 -5.52 -29.58
N ILE A 95 33.72 -4.44 -28.95
CA ILE A 95 34.65 -4.55 -27.81
C ILE A 95 34.00 -5.33 -26.66
N LEU A 96 32.75 -5.06 -26.34
CA LEU A 96 32.01 -5.77 -25.29
C LEU A 96 31.76 -7.24 -25.65
N LYS A 97 31.56 -7.57 -26.92
CA LYS A 97 31.46 -8.98 -27.37
C LYS A 97 32.81 -9.69 -27.23
N LEU A 98 33.91 -9.03 -27.57
CA LEU A 98 35.26 -9.57 -27.41
C LEU A 98 35.60 -9.81 -25.94
N SER A 99 35.19 -8.92 -25.04
CA SER A 99 35.42 -9.09 -23.60
C SER A 99 34.70 -10.31 -23.00
N LEU A 100 33.69 -10.88 -23.67
CA LEU A 100 33.09 -12.15 -23.23
C LEU A 100 34.02 -13.35 -23.45
N ARG A 101 34.96 -13.25 -24.40
CA ARG A 101 35.88 -14.32 -24.80
C ARG A 101 37.28 -14.13 -24.23
N ASP A 102 37.68 -12.89 -23.95
CA ASP A 102 38.97 -12.55 -23.36
C ASP A 102 38.83 -12.35 -21.83
N GLU A 103 39.48 -13.22 -21.05
CA GLU A 103 39.37 -13.22 -19.60
C GLU A 103 39.95 -11.96 -18.93
N ILE A 104 41.03 -11.41 -19.49
CA ILE A 104 41.68 -10.21 -18.95
C ILE A 104 40.75 -9.02 -19.15
N LEU A 105 40.23 -8.84 -20.37
CA LEU A 105 39.32 -7.76 -20.70
C LEU A 105 37.99 -7.87 -19.95
N ARG A 106 37.50 -9.11 -19.74
CA ARG A 106 36.32 -9.37 -18.90
C ARG A 106 36.52 -8.87 -17.47
N ASN A 107 37.65 -9.19 -16.86
CA ASN A 107 37.94 -8.81 -15.47
C ASN A 107 38.10 -7.30 -15.33
N VAL A 108 38.79 -6.65 -16.27
CA VAL A 108 38.92 -5.18 -16.31
C VAL A 108 37.54 -4.52 -16.44
N LEU A 109 36.66 -5.04 -17.31
CA LEU A 109 35.31 -4.52 -17.47
C LEU A 109 34.48 -4.67 -16.19
N ILE A 110 34.53 -5.84 -15.54
CA ILE A 110 33.81 -6.10 -14.29
C ILE A 110 34.29 -5.17 -13.19
N GLU A 111 35.60 -5.02 -13.01
CA GLU A 111 36.17 -4.15 -12.00
C GLU A 111 35.78 -2.69 -12.23
N PHE A 112 35.91 -2.22 -13.48
CA PHE A 112 35.52 -0.86 -13.86
C PHE A 112 34.03 -0.60 -13.58
N VAL A 113 33.16 -1.52 -14.02
CA VAL A 113 31.71 -1.39 -13.85
C VAL A 113 31.34 -1.42 -12.36
N THR A 114 31.93 -2.32 -11.59
CA THR A 114 31.67 -2.44 -10.15
C THR A 114 32.15 -1.21 -9.36
N LYS A 115 33.30 -0.65 -9.75
CA LYS A 115 33.91 0.50 -9.08
C LYS A 115 33.16 1.81 -9.36
N HIS A 116 32.70 2.01 -10.59
CA HIS A 116 32.15 3.28 -11.04
C HIS A 116 30.61 3.33 -11.13
N PHE A 117 29.94 2.18 -11.22
CA PHE A 117 28.48 2.10 -11.42
C PHE A 117 27.77 1.29 -10.32
N ARG A 118 28.35 1.24 -9.12
CA ARG A 118 27.83 0.41 -8.01
C ARG A 118 26.35 0.69 -7.70
N GLU A 119 25.96 1.97 -7.67
CA GLU A 119 24.58 2.36 -7.32
C GLU A 119 23.59 2.06 -8.43
N GLU A 120 23.98 2.26 -9.69
CA GLU A 120 23.21 1.89 -10.87
C GLU A 120 23.02 0.37 -10.93
N LEU A 121 24.07 -0.42 -10.68
CA LEU A 121 23.99 -1.87 -10.58
C LEU A 121 23.05 -2.31 -9.45
N ARG A 122 23.10 -1.68 -8.28
CA ARG A 122 22.18 -1.96 -7.16
C ARG A 122 20.72 -1.76 -7.57
N LYS A 123 20.42 -0.65 -8.26
CA LYS A 123 19.07 -0.34 -8.76
C LYS A 123 18.62 -1.34 -9.83
N ILE A 124 19.49 -1.67 -10.79
CA ILE A 124 19.19 -2.59 -11.89
C ILE A 124 18.97 -4.02 -11.38
N LEU A 125 19.76 -4.45 -10.40
CA LEU A 125 19.69 -5.80 -9.83
C LEU A 125 18.60 -5.95 -8.75
N GLY A 126 17.82 -4.89 -8.47
CA GLY A 126 16.81 -4.91 -7.42
C GLY A 126 17.41 -5.17 -6.02
N ILE A 127 18.71 -4.92 -5.84
CA ILE A 127 19.40 -5.11 -4.57
C ILE A 127 18.92 -3.99 -3.63
N VAL A 128 18.05 -4.39 -2.71
CA VAL A 128 17.42 -3.52 -1.70
C VAL A 128 18.49 -2.65 -1.02
N PRO A 129 18.29 -1.32 -0.94
CA PRO A 129 19.17 -0.46 -0.17
C PRO A 129 18.94 -0.73 1.33
N GLU A 130 20.04 -0.97 2.04
CA GLU A 130 20.17 -1.06 3.49
C GLU A 130 19.34 -2.15 4.21
N LYS A 131 19.91 -2.66 5.31
CA LYS A 131 19.25 -3.61 6.20
C LYS A 131 18.06 -2.92 6.88
N ILE A 132 16.88 -2.93 6.25
CA ILE A 132 15.68 -2.33 6.83
C ILE A 132 15.23 -3.19 8.01
N VAL A 133 15.49 -2.73 9.23
CA VAL A 133 14.99 -3.36 10.45
C VAL A 133 13.58 -2.84 10.73
N LEU A 134 12.62 -3.76 10.79
CA LEU A 134 11.22 -3.45 11.07
C LEU A 134 11.05 -3.00 12.52
N ARG A 135 10.46 -1.82 12.70
CA ARG A 135 10.15 -1.26 14.02
C ARG A 135 8.76 -0.64 14.06
N TRP A 136 8.04 -0.86 15.15
CA TRP A 136 6.77 -0.21 15.41
C TRP A 136 6.99 1.17 16.02
N ASP A 137 6.87 2.22 15.21
CA ASP A 137 7.02 3.61 15.64
C ASP A 137 5.68 4.39 15.60
N PRO A 138 5.62 5.57 16.25
CA PRO A 138 4.42 6.42 16.22
C PRO A 138 3.99 6.85 14.82
N GLU A 139 4.94 7.00 13.89
CA GLU A 139 4.64 7.40 12.51
C GLU A 139 3.92 6.28 11.74
N PHE A 140 4.24 5.01 12.01
CA PHE A 140 3.52 3.89 11.45
C PHE A 140 2.09 3.84 11.99
N GLU A 141 1.88 4.13 13.28
CA GLU A 141 0.54 4.25 13.84
C GLU A 141 -0.26 5.38 13.18
N GLU A 142 0.34 6.57 13.01
CA GLU A 142 -0.28 7.70 12.31
C GLU A 142 -0.61 7.31 10.86
N PHE A 143 0.29 6.60 10.18
CA PHE A 143 0.05 6.12 8.83
C PHE A 143 -1.19 5.23 8.75
N LEU A 144 -1.34 4.28 9.70
CA LEU A 144 -2.50 3.38 9.75
C LEU A 144 -3.82 4.13 10.01
N LYS A 145 -3.79 5.18 10.83
CA LYS A 145 -4.95 6.01 11.19
C LYS A 145 -5.33 6.97 10.08
N GLU A 146 -4.38 7.74 9.57
CA GLU A 146 -4.68 8.96 8.81
C GLU A 146 -4.18 8.99 7.37
N ARG A 147 -3.02 8.39 7.08
CA ARG A 147 -2.37 8.52 5.75
C ARG A 147 -2.74 7.40 4.79
N LYS A 148 -3.23 6.27 5.31
CA LYS A 148 -3.62 5.12 4.49
C LYS A 148 -4.81 5.45 3.58
N LYS A 149 -4.61 5.34 2.26
CA LYS A 149 -5.61 5.65 1.23
C LYS A 149 -6.94 4.89 1.37
N ARG A 150 -6.92 3.63 1.83
CA ARG A 150 -8.12 2.77 1.95
C ARG A 150 -8.12 2.01 3.28
N ARG A 151 -9.28 1.90 3.92
CA ARG A 151 -9.49 1.15 5.18
C ARG A 151 -8.52 1.58 6.27
N LYS A 152 -8.59 2.88 6.62
CA LYS A 152 -7.98 3.46 7.82
C LYS A 152 -8.35 2.64 9.06
N ILE A 153 -7.42 2.48 9.98
CA ILE A 153 -7.64 1.73 11.22
C ILE A 153 -8.02 2.72 12.31
N ALA A 154 -9.31 3.04 12.37
CA ALA A 154 -9.84 4.03 13.30
C ALA A 154 -10.04 3.50 14.73
N THR A 155 -10.09 2.17 14.92
CA THR A 155 -10.41 1.58 16.23
C THR A 155 -9.15 1.26 17.03
N GLU A 156 -9.09 1.76 18.25
CA GLU A 156 -8.00 1.52 19.21
C GLU A 156 -7.77 0.02 19.50
N GLU A 157 -8.83 -0.79 19.57
CA GLU A 157 -8.71 -2.24 19.77
C GLU A 157 -7.94 -2.93 18.62
N THR A 158 -8.19 -2.52 17.37
CA THR A 158 -7.51 -3.12 16.21
C THR A 158 -6.05 -2.70 16.18
N LEU A 159 -5.74 -1.45 16.53
CA LEU A 159 -4.36 -0.97 16.62
C LEU A 159 -3.58 -1.72 17.70
N LYS A 160 -4.15 -1.87 18.90
CA LYS A 160 -3.54 -2.67 19.97
C LYS A 160 -3.28 -4.11 19.55
N TYR A 161 -4.24 -4.73 18.85
CA TYR A 161 -4.06 -6.08 18.33
C TYR A 161 -2.94 -6.14 17.28
N TYR A 162 -2.90 -5.21 16.33
CA TYR A 162 -1.88 -5.13 15.29
C TYR A 162 -0.49 -4.90 15.87
N ARG A 163 -0.39 -3.98 16.83
CA ARG A 163 0.84 -3.73 17.58
C ARG A 163 1.32 -5.00 18.27
N SER A 164 0.45 -5.73 18.98
CA SER A 164 0.85 -6.98 19.63
C SER A 164 1.37 -8.04 18.64
N LEU A 165 0.77 -8.13 17.45
CA LEU A 165 1.25 -9.03 16.41
C LEU A 165 2.59 -8.59 15.84
N PHE A 166 2.77 -7.29 15.60
CA PHE A 166 4.02 -6.76 15.10
C PHE A 166 5.15 -6.97 16.10
N MET A 167 4.94 -6.55 17.35
CA MET A 167 5.92 -6.71 18.44
C MET A 167 6.33 -8.16 18.63
N LYS A 168 5.39 -9.10 18.46
CA LYS A 168 5.67 -10.52 18.66
C LYS A 168 6.43 -11.19 17.51
N TYR A 169 6.20 -10.75 16.26
CA TYR A 169 6.62 -11.51 15.08
C TYR A 169 7.51 -10.75 14.10
N LEU A 170 7.54 -9.42 14.15
CA LEU A 170 8.18 -8.56 13.15
C LEU A 170 9.21 -7.59 13.76
N GLU A 171 8.98 -7.11 14.99
CA GLU A 171 9.86 -6.14 15.65
C GLU A 171 11.32 -6.61 15.69
N GLY A 172 12.24 -5.73 15.29
CA GLY A 172 13.67 -6.00 15.28
C GLY A 172 14.14 -6.93 14.15
N ARG A 173 13.24 -7.45 13.32
CA ARG A 173 13.60 -8.32 12.18
C ARG A 173 13.97 -7.49 10.96
N GLU A 174 14.90 -8.01 10.17
CA GLU A 174 15.30 -7.41 8.90
C GLU A 174 14.31 -7.78 7.79
N LEU A 175 13.98 -6.81 6.94
CA LEU A 175 13.17 -7.04 5.74
C LEU A 175 13.97 -7.86 4.74
N SER A 176 13.63 -9.14 4.62
CA SER A 176 14.28 -10.06 3.68
C SER A 176 13.27 -10.91 2.92
N ARG A 177 13.78 -11.69 1.96
CA ARG A 177 12.97 -12.66 1.24
C ARG A 177 12.40 -13.72 2.19
N GLU A 178 13.26 -14.28 3.04
CA GLU A 178 12.93 -15.31 4.01
C GLU A 178 11.82 -14.86 4.97
N LEU A 179 11.88 -13.61 5.44
CA LEU A 179 10.82 -13.04 6.27
C LEU A 179 9.48 -12.99 5.53
N ALA A 180 9.47 -12.56 4.27
CA ALA A 180 8.26 -12.53 3.47
C ALA A 180 7.68 -13.94 3.25
N GLU A 181 8.53 -14.93 3.03
CA GLU A 181 8.15 -16.35 2.92
C GLU A 181 7.54 -16.92 4.20
N GLU A 182 8.15 -16.64 5.34
CA GLU A 182 7.64 -17.03 6.65
C GLU A 182 6.26 -16.40 6.91
N VAL A 183 6.14 -15.09 6.70
CA VAL A 183 4.89 -14.36 6.91
C VAL A 183 3.80 -14.88 5.98
N ALA A 184 4.10 -15.15 4.69
CA ALA A 184 3.12 -15.65 3.72
C ALA A 184 2.51 -17.00 4.15
N LYS A 185 3.35 -17.90 4.68
CA LYS A 185 2.98 -19.24 5.17
C LYS A 185 2.39 -19.24 6.58
N HIS A 186 2.46 -18.12 7.30
CA HIS A 186 2.04 -18.05 8.69
C HIS A 186 0.53 -18.32 8.87
N ARG A 187 0.18 -19.17 9.85
CA ARG A 187 -1.21 -19.58 10.14
C ARG A 187 -2.12 -18.39 10.47
N ASN A 188 -1.58 -17.40 11.18
CA ASN A 188 -2.32 -16.18 11.50
C ASN A 188 -2.37 -15.23 10.30
N LYS A 189 -3.48 -15.25 9.57
CA LYS A 189 -3.73 -14.38 8.40
C LYS A 189 -3.68 -12.88 8.72
N TRP A 190 -3.82 -12.47 9.99
CA TRP A 190 -3.68 -11.07 10.38
C TRP A 190 -2.23 -10.59 10.38
N LEU A 191 -1.26 -11.47 10.68
CA LEU A 191 0.15 -11.13 10.60
C LEU A 191 0.51 -10.67 9.18
N ARG A 192 0.02 -11.40 8.16
CA ARG A 192 0.16 -11.03 6.74
C ARG A 192 -0.36 -9.64 6.45
N ASN A 193 -1.52 -9.28 7.01
CA ASN A 193 -2.08 -7.94 6.82
C ASN A 193 -1.24 -6.87 7.52
N VAL A 194 -0.79 -7.11 8.75
CA VAL A 194 0.07 -6.18 9.50
C VAL A 194 1.38 -5.94 8.73
N PHE A 195 2.04 -7.01 8.29
CA PHE A 195 3.26 -6.94 7.48
C PHE A 195 3.02 -6.14 6.19
N ARG A 196 1.98 -6.47 5.41
CA ARG A 196 1.60 -5.71 4.20
C ARG A 196 1.36 -4.22 4.48
N HIS A 197 0.76 -3.87 5.62
CA HIS A 197 0.59 -2.46 5.97
C HIS A 197 1.92 -1.77 6.26
N TYR A 198 2.86 -2.47 6.90
CA TYR A 198 4.19 -1.93 7.11
C TYR A 198 4.94 -1.74 5.79
N ILE A 199 4.83 -2.67 4.85
CA ILE A 199 5.41 -2.53 3.50
C ILE A 199 4.80 -1.33 2.76
N GLN A 200 3.48 -1.10 2.89
CA GLN A 200 2.84 0.11 2.38
C GLN A 200 3.37 1.39 3.01
N TYR A 201 3.68 1.36 4.32
CA TYR A 201 4.28 2.47 5.04
C TYR A 201 5.72 2.74 4.58
N LEU A 202 6.55 1.71 4.44
CA LEU A 202 7.90 1.84 3.90
C LEU A 202 7.90 2.41 2.48
N PHE A 203 6.98 1.94 1.62
CA PHE A 203 6.84 2.49 0.28
C PHE A 203 6.36 3.94 0.29
N TYR A 204 5.43 4.29 1.18
CA TYR A 204 4.99 5.67 1.38
C TYR A 204 6.14 6.60 1.81
N LYS A 205 7.02 6.12 2.69
CA LYS A 205 8.26 6.80 3.08
C LYS A 205 9.36 6.82 2.01
N ARG A 206 9.16 6.16 0.87
CA ARG A 206 10.19 5.92 -0.15
C ARG A 206 11.42 5.15 0.37
N ALA A 207 11.25 4.39 1.46
CA ALA A 207 12.30 3.54 2.02
C ALA A 207 12.52 2.25 1.21
N ILE A 208 11.56 1.84 0.39
CA ILE A 208 11.67 0.71 -0.54
C ILE A 208 11.29 1.12 -1.96
N SER A 209 11.85 0.42 -2.95
CA SER A 209 11.53 0.64 -4.36
C SER A 209 10.13 0.15 -4.72
N GLY A 210 9.62 0.61 -5.87
CA GLY A 210 8.34 0.12 -6.41
C GLY A 210 8.35 -1.38 -6.74
N GLU A 211 9.51 -1.90 -7.15
CA GLU A 211 9.69 -3.32 -7.45
C GLU A 211 9.64 -4.18 -6.17
N THR A 212 10.38 -3.82 -5.12
CA THR A 212 10.32 -4.50 -3.82
C THR A 212 8.91 -4.45 -3.24
N TYR A 213 8.25 -3.30 -3.33
CA TYR A 213 6.85 -3.16 -2.92
C TYR A 213 5.94 -4.11 -3.73
N GLY A 214 6.05 -4.12 -5.05
CA GLY A 214 5.26 -4.97 -5.94
C GLY A 214 5.43 -6.45 -5.62
N TRP A 215 6.68 -6.91 -5.57
CA TRP A 215 7.05 -8.29 -5.27
C TRP A 215 6.48 -8.76 -3.93
N ILE A 216 6.68 -8.02 -2.83
CA ILE A 216 6.15 -8.42 -1.51
C ILE A 216 4.62 -8.43 -1.52
N MET A 217 4.00 -7.44 -2.17
CA MET A 217 2.55 -7.30 -2.21
C MET A 217 1.86 -8.34 -3.09
N GLU A 218 2.57 -8.92 -4.05
CA GLU A 218 2.12 -10.09 -4.81
C GLU A 218 2.34 -11.38 -3.99
N TYR A 219 3.55 -11.55 -3.47
CA TYR A 219 3.99 -12.78 -2.83
C TYR A 219 3.31 -13.06 -1.48
N VAL A 220 3.08 -12.04 -0.65
CA VAL A 220 2.40 -12.19 0.65
C VAL A 220 0.91 -11.90 0.46
N PRO A 221 0.04 -12.90 0.22
CA PRO A 221 -1.33 -12.63 -0.16
C PRO A 221 -2.09 -11.89 0.94
N SER A 222 -2.94 -10.95 0.54
CA SER A 222 -3.89 -10.34 1.46
C SER A 222 -4.81 -11.41 2.05
N ARG A 223 -5.41 -11.12 3.22
CA ARG A 223 -6.42 -12.00 3.79
C ARG A 223 -7.61 -12.16 2.83
N SER A 224 -7.66 -13.30 2.12
CA SER A 224 -8.85 -13.73 1.40
C SER A 224 -9.91 -14.26 2.36
N TYR A 225 -11.15 -13.83 2.15
CA TYR A 225 -12.33 -14.46 2.72
C TYR A 225 -12.86 -15.39 1.62
N LYS A 226 -12.65 -16.71 1.75
CA LYS A 226 -13.44 -17.65 0.96
C LYS A 226 -14.89 -17.48 1.43
N VAL A 227 -15.76 -16.99 0.54
CA VAL A 227 -17.19 -16.91 0.79
C VAL A 227 -17.75 -18.29 0.50
N GLU A 228 -17.59 -19.22 1.44
CA GLU A 228 -18.34 -20.47 1.40
C GLU A 228 -19.76 -20.19 1.90
N PRO A 229 -20.81 -20.44 1.09
CA PRO A 229 -22.18 -20.35 1.54
C PRO A 229 -22.39 -21.38 2.64
N ARG A 230 -22.43 -20.93 3.90
CA ARG A 230 -22.84 -21.78 5.01
C ARG A 230 -24.34 -21.64 5.20
N ALA A 231 -25.08 -22.72 4.97
CA ALA A 231 -26.44 -22.86 5.46
C ALA A 231 -26.37 -22.88 7.00
N TYR A 232 -26.91 -21.86 7.65
CA TYR A 232 -27.07 -21.89 9.10
C TYR A 232 -28.45 -22.43 9.38
N GLU A 233 -28.52 -23.60 10.01
CA GLU A 233 -29.76 -24.07 10.58
C GLU A 233 -30.10 -23.16 11.77
N ILE A 234 -31.22 -22.43 11.63
CA ILE A 234 -31.71 -21.52 12.67
C ILE A 234 -32.83 -22.27 13.37
N SER A 235 -32.56 -22.78 14.57
CA SER A 235 -33.60 -23.30 15.45
C SER A 235 -34.35 -22.13 16.08
N ILE A 236 -35.60 -21.91 15.65
CA ILE A 236 -36.52 -20.96 16.29
C ILE A 236 -36.78 -21.35 17.74
N GLU A 237 -36.76 -22.65 18.04
CA GLU A 237 -36.92 -23.18 19.38
C GLU A 237 -35.78 -22.74 20.31
N ASP A 238 -34.54 -22.82 19.84
CA ASP A 238 -33.37 -22.36 20.62
C ASP A 238 -33.42 -20.85 20.87
N LEU A 239 -34.00 -20.08 19.93
CA LEU A 239 -34.21 -18.65 20.10
C LEU A 239 -35.21 -18.38 21.23
N ARG A 240 -36.35 -19.08 21.23
CA ARG A 240 -37.37 -18.94 22.29
C ARG A 240 -36.80 -19.32 23.65
N LYS A 241 -36.13 -20.46 23.76
CA LYS A 241 -35.43 -20.89 25.00
C LYS A 241 -34.41 -19.87 25.45
N THR A 242 -33.63 -19.30 24.53
CA THR A 242 -32.64 -18.26 24.85
C THR A 242 -33.31 -17.00 25.39
N LEU A 243 -34.36 -16.52 24.72
CA LEU A 243 -35.09 -15.32 25.13
C LEU A 243 -35.79 -15.52 26.48
N GLU A 244 -36.42 -16.67 26.71
CA GLU A 244 -37.05 -16.99 27.98
C GLU A 244 -36.03 -17.07 29.13
N TYR A 245 -34.89 -17.73 28.91
CA TYR A 245 -33.80 -17.81 29.87
C TYR A 245 -33.30 -16.41 30.26
N LEU A 246 -33.04 -15.57 29.25
CA LEU A 246 -32.57 -14.20 29.48
C LEU A 246 -33.62 -13.34 30.18
N ARG A 247 -34.89 -13.48 29.82
CA ARG A 247 -36.00 -12.77 30.48
C ARG A 247 -36.04 -13.07 31.97
N LYS A 248 -35.84 -14.34 32.36
CA LYS A 248 -35.88 -14.78 33.77
C LYS A 248 -34.60 -14.48 34.54
N LYS A 249 -33.43 -14.46 33.88
CA LYS A 249 -32.12 -14.46 34.56
C LYS A 249 -31.28 -13.20 34.33
N HIS A 250 -31.53 -12.44 33.28
CA HIS A 250 -30.70 -11.27 32.93
C HIS A 250 -31.44 -10.26 32.03
N GLU A 251 -32.27 -9.39 32.61
CA GLU A 251 -33.12 -8.41 31.89
C GLU A 251 -32.34 -7.53 30.89
N LEU A 252 -31.16 -7.03 31.26
CA LEU A 252 -30.35 -6.23 30.34
C LEU A 252 -29.95 -7.00 29.07
N TYR A 253 -29.59 -8.28 29.20
CA TYR A 253 -29.18 -9.09 28.06
C TYR A 253 -30.39 -9.49 27.23
N TYR A 254 -31.53 -9.72 27.89
CA TYR A 254 -32.81 -9.87 27.21
C TYR A 254 -33.13 -8.64 26.36
N THR A 255 -33.02 -7.43 26.91
CA THR A 255 -33.22 -6.16 26.17
C THR A 255 -32.27 -6.02 25.00
N ILE A 256 -30.97 -6.32 25.18
CA ILE A 256 -29.96 -6.30 24.10
C ILE A 256 -30.35 -7.29 22.99
N TYR A 257 -30.79 -8.50 23.36
CA TYR A 257 -31.18 -9.54 22.41
C TYR A 257 -32.42 -9.14 21.61
N LEU A 258 -33.46 -8.63 22.27
CA LEU A 258 -34.65 -8.11 21.59
C LEU A 258 -34.29 -6.96 20.66
N LEU A 259 -33.47 -6.01 21.10
CA LEU A 259 -33.04 -4.89 20.27
C LEU A 259 -32.33 -5.38 19.00
N MET A 260 -31.41 -6.34 19.13
CA MET A 260 -30.73 -6.94 17.98
C MET A 260 -31.67 -7.74 17.07
N LEU A 261 -32.65 -8.45 17.65
CA LEU A 261 -33.59 -9.27 16.91
C LEU A 261 -34.60 -8.42 16.13
N TYR A 262 -35.09 -7.31 16.70
CA TYR A 262 -36.08 -6.43 16.05
C TYR A 262 -35.47 -5.47 15.04
N SER A 263 -34.23 -5.04 15.25
CA SER A 263 -33.56 -4.07 14.37
C SER A 263 -32.57 -4.69 13.38
N GLY A 264 -32.10 -5.91 13.66
CA GLY A 264 -30.92 -6.47 12.99
C GLY A 264 -29.62 -5.76 13.36
N ALA A 265 -29.57 -4.91 14.39
CA ALA A 265 -28.36 -4.22 14.81
C ALA A 265 -27.24 -5.20 15.21
N ARG A 266 -25.99 -4.78 15.00
CA ARG A 266 -24.82 -5.53 15.50
C ARG A 266 -24.74 -5.33 17.02
N LEU A 267 -24.19 -6.32 17.74
CA LEU A 267 -24.06 -6.25 19.20
C LEU A 267 -23.37 -4.95 19.68
N GLN A 268 -22.27 -4.54 19.03
CA GLN A 268 -21.59 -3.29 19.39
C GLN A 268 -22.49 -2.04 19.21
N HIS A 269 -23.41 -2.06 18.25
CA HIS A 269 -24.31 -0.94 17.98
C HIS A 269 -25.48 -0.92 18.97
N ALA A 270 -26.03 -2.09 19.31
CA ALA A 270 -27.03 -2.23 20.37
C ALA A 270 -26.47 -1.75 21.73
N LEU A 271 -25.24 -2.16 22.07
CA LEU A 271 -24.54 -1.69 23.27
C LEU A 271 -24.27 -0.18 23.25
N LYS A 272 -23.89 0.36 22.09
CA LYS A 272 -23.70 1.81 21.93
C LYS A 272 -25.02 2.56 22.15
N LEU A 273 -26.11 2.09 21.55
CA LEU A 273 -27.44 2.69 21.69
C LEU A 273 -27.85 2.76 23.16
N ILE A 274 -27.76 1.67 23.92
CA ILE A 274 -28.14 1.65 25.34
C ILE A 274 -27.27 2.62 26.17
N ARG A 275 -25.96 2.62 25.91
CA ARG A 275 -25.00 3.50 26.60
C ARG A 275 -25.25 4.97 26.32
N GLU A 276 -25.57 5.32 25.09
CA GLU A 276 -25.71 6.70 24.60
C GLU A 276 -27.18 7.07 24.36
N TRP A 277 -28.10 6.36 25.01
CA TRP A 277 -29.52 6.53 24.81
C TRP A 277 -29.95 7.94 25.20
N ASN A 278 -30.50 8.67 24.25
CA ASN A 278 -31.04 10.01 24.44
C ASN A 278 -32.15 10.25 23.40
N PRO A 279 -33.39 9.82 23.69
CA PRO A 279 -34.47 9.79 22.70
C PRO A 279 -34.89 11.20 22.25
N ASP A 280 -34.84 12.18 23.15
CA ASP A 280 -35.28 13.56 22.91
C ASP A 280 -34.22 14.45 22.25
N GLN A 281 -32.97 13.96 22.11
CA GLN A 281 -31.91 14.74 21.48
C GLN A 281 -32.28 15.07 20.04
N VAL A 282 -32.30 16.35 19.69
CA VAL A 282 -32.39 16.82 18.31
C VAL A 282 -31.01 16.74 17.67
N VAL A 283 -30.95 16.13 16.49
CA VAL A 283 -29.73 15.94 15.72
C VAL A 283 -29.97 16.24 14.25
N TYR A 284 -28.99 16.84 13.60
CA TYR A 284 -28.99 16.94 12.15
C TYR A 284 -28.80 15.55 11.53
N ILE A 285 -29.66 15.21 10.57
CA ILE A 285 -29.62 13.94 9.84
C ILE A 285 -29.20 14.23 8.40
N PRO A 286 -27.91 14.12 8.04
CA PRO A 286 -27.46 14.57 6.74
C PRO A 286 -27.99 13.80 5.53
N MET A 287 -28.73 12.70 5.71
CA MET A 287 -29.37 12.00 4.57
C MET A 287 -30.74 12.58 4.21
N LEU A 288 -31.33 13.36 5.13
CA LEU A 288 -32.64 13.99 5.01
C LEU A 288 -32.52 15.52 4.99
N ASP A 289 -31.29 16.02 5.04
CA ASP A 289 -30.94 17.44 5.16
C ASP A 289 -31.79 18.24 6.15
N ARG A 290 -32.09 17.65 7.31
CA ARG A 290 -32.95 18.27 8.33
C ARG A 290 -32.60 17.84 9.75
N GLU A 291 -33.02 18.66 10.70
CA GLU A 291 -33.01 18.30 12.11
C GLU A 291 -34.19 17.40 12.47
N SER A 292 -33.96 16.44 13.37
CA SER A 292 -35.01 15.59 13.92
C SER A 292 -34.61 15.05 15.27
N ARG A 293 -35.59 14.65 16.09
CA ARG A 293 -35.33 13.90 17.31
C ARG A 293 -34.70 12.56 16.97
N ARG A 294 -33.80 12.07 17.83
CA ARG A 294 -33.19 10.74 17.65
C ARG A 294 -34.23 9.64 17.62
N LEU A 295 -35.21 9.69 18.51
CA LEU A 295 -36.32 8.74 18.52
C LEU A 295 -37.52 9.33 17.77
N VAL A 296 -37.97 8.60 16.74
CA VAL A 296 -39.24 8.88 16.04
C VAL A 296 -40.13 7.66 16.22
N CYS A 297 -41.33 7.87 16.77
CA CYS A 297 -42.29 6.79 17.01
C CYS A 297 -43.50 6.92 16.08
N PHE A 298 -43.97 5.77 15.63
CA PHE A 298 -45.15 5.57 14.80
C PHE A 298 -46.17 4.71 15.56
N GLU A 299 -47.25 4.32 14.89
CA GLU A 299 -48.16 3.32 15.41
C GLU A 299 -47.46 1.95 15.52
N GLY A 300 -47.35 1.42 16.75
CA GLY A 300 -46.78 0.10 17.04
C GLY A 300 -45.24 0.00 17.09
N PHE A 301 -44.49 0.94 16.53
CA PHE A 301 -43.02 0.88 16.52
C PHE A 301 -42.34 2.24 16.62
N CYS A 302 -41.03 2.23 16.85
CA CYS A 302 -40.18 3.41 16.80
C CYS A 302 -38.89 3.10 16.02
N ARG A 303 -38.23 4.16 15.56
CA ARG A 303 -36.88 4.11 15.02
C ARG A 303 -35.99 5.11 15.74
N TYR A 304 -34.75 4.70 15.99
CA TYR A 304 -33.74 5.54 16.63
C TYR A 304 -32.58 5.84 15.68
N TYR A 305 -32.22 7.11 15.53
CA TYR A 305 -31.04 7.52 14.77
C TYR A 305 -29.77 7.37 15.62
N LEU A 306 -28.96 6.35 15.31
CA LEU A 306 -27.67 6.09 15.96
C LEU A 306 -26.53 6.91 15.33
N GLY A 307 -26.63 7.24 14.04
CA GLY A 307 -25.70 8.14 13.35
C GLY A 307 -24.28 7.61 13.16
N LEU A 308 -24.07 6.28 13.14
CA LEU A 308 -22.75 5.70 12.86
C LEU A 308 -22.46 5.70 11.36
N ARG A 309 -21.76 6.75 10.91
CA ARG A 309 -21.29 6.96 9.53
C ARG A 309 -19.77 6.80 9.43
N GLY A 310 -19.24 6.50 8.24
CA GLY A 310 -17.79 6.57 7.96
C GLY A 310 -16.92 5.37 8.38
N GLY A 311 -17.52 4.27 8.86
CA GLY A 311 -16.80 3.02 9.18
C GLY A 311 -17.12 1.87 8.22
N SER A 312 -16.35 0.77 8.30
CA SER A 312 -16.65 -0.47 7.54
C SER A 312 -17.99 -1.14 7.88
N LYS A 313 -18.67 -0.66 8.93
CA LYS A 313 -19.93 -1.20 9.46
C LYS A 313 -20.87 -0.06 9.87
N PRO A 314 -21.46 0.67 8.91
CA PRO A 314 -22.39 1.75 9.23
C PRO A 314 -23.63 1.22 9.96
N CYS A 315 -24.29 2.12 10.70
CA CYS A 315 -25.55 1.88 11.38
C CYS A 315 -26.23 3.21 11.71
N GLU A 316 -27.15 3.62 10.86
CA GLU A 316 -27.80 4.92 11.00
C GLU A 316 -29.10 4.80 11.78
N TRP A 317 -29.94 3.83 11.44
CA TRP A 317 -31.25 3.63 12.04
C TRP A 317 -31.34 2.31 12.78
N VAL A 318 -32.09 2.31 13.89
CA VAL A 318 -32.40 1.12 14.69
C VAL A 318 -33.90 1.07 14.92
N TYR A 319 -34.58 0.13 14.25
CA TYR A 319 -36.02 -0.07 14.37
C TYR A 319 -36.37 -1.00 15.52
N MET A 320 -37.43 -0.69 16.27
CA MET A 320 -37.85 -1.49 17.40
C MET A 320 -39.35 -1.36 17.69
N PRO A 321 -39.99 -2.37 18.29
CA PRO A 321 -41.32 -2.23 18.87
C PRO A 321 -41.36 -1.10 19.91
N LYS A 322 -42.51 -0.43 20.03
CA LYS A 322 -42.71 0.67 20.98
C LYS A 322 -42.50 0.22 22.42
N GLU A 323 -42.85 -1.04 22.73
CA GLU A 323 -42.70 -1.62 24.07
C GLU A 323 -41.22 -1.72 24.51
N LEU A 324 -40.30 -1.84 23.55
CA LEU A 324 -38.87 -1.95 23.84
C LEU A 324 -38.25 -0.63 24.30
N VAL A 325 -38.89 0.51 24.00
CA VAL A 325 -38.41 1.85 24.38
C VAL A 325 -38.26 1.96 25.89
N GLN A 326 -39.27 1.53 26.65
CA GLN A 326 -39.23 1.57 28.12
C GLN A 326 -38.16 0.63 28.70
N MET A 327 -37.94 -0.53 28.06
CA MET A 327 -36.90 -1.48 28.48
C MET A 327 -35.49 -0.88 28.28
N ILE A 328 -35.28 -0.15 27.18
CA ILE A 328 -34.02 0.54 26.92
C ILE A 328 -33.82 1.68 27.92
N GLU A 329 -34.87 2.46 28.22
CA GLU A 329 -34.79 3.55 29.20
C GLU A 329 -34.33 3.05 30.58
N ARG A 330 -34.86 1.91 31.06
CA ARG A 330 -34.43 1.28 32.33
C ARG A 330 -32.94 0.93 32.38
N HIS A 331 -32.28 0.83 31.24
CA HIS A 331 -30.87 0.47 31.12
C HIS A 331 -30.01 1.58 30.53
N ARG A 332 -30.56 2.79 30.42
CA ARG A 332 -29.86 3.96 29.89
C ARG A 332 -28.51 4.16 30.58
N GLY A 333 -27.47 4.44 29.77
CA GLY A 333 -26.14 4.73 30.27
C GLY A 333 -25.30 3.51 30.66
N VAL A 334 -25.89 2.31 30.72
CA VAL A 334 -25.18 1.10 31.13
C VAL A 334 -24.06 0.75 30.13
N ARG A 335 -22.84 0.57 30.67
CA ARG A 335 -21.67 0.15 29.90
C ARG A 335 -21.46 -1.36 30.03
N ARG A 336 -21.58 -2.10 28.93
CA ARG A 336 -21.19 -3.52 28.85
C ARG A 336 -20.23 -3.75 27.70
N SER A 337 -19.26 -4.64 27.91
CA SER A 337 -18.34 -5.05 26.87
C SER A 337 -18.94 -6.16 26.01
N ARG A 338 -18.63 -6.13 24.71
CA ARG A 338 -19.04 -7.15 23.75
C ARG A 338 -18.64 -8.56 24.22
N THR A 339 -17.41 -8.69 24.69
CA THR A 339 -16.81 -9.96 25.13
C THR A 339 -17.58 -10.59 26.29
N LEU A 340 -18.08 -9.79 27.24
CA LEU A 340 -18.84 -10.32 28.37
C LEU A 340 -20.18 -10.92 27.93
N VAL A 341 -20.91 -10.23 27.03
CA VAL A 341 -22.18 -10.74 26.49
C VAL A 341 -21.95 -12.04 25.70
N GLU A 342 -20.94 -12.08 24.83
CA GLU A 342 -20.60 -13.27 24.04
C GLU A 342 -20.16 -14.45 24.92
N ARG A 343 -19.35 -14.17 25.96
CA ARG A 343 -18.89 -15.17 26.92
C ARG A 343 -20.04 -15.70 27.78
N TYR A 344 -20.96 -14.84 28.19
CA TYR A 344 -22.16 -15.24 28.94
C TYR A 344 -23.05 -16.15 28.09
N ALA A 345 -23.31 -15.78 26.83
CA ALA A 345 -24.07 -16.60 25.91
C ALA A 345 -23.43 -17.98 25.73
N LYS A 346 -22.10 -18.02 25.53
CA LYS A 346 -21.35 -19.27 25.39
C LYS A 346 -21.45 -20.14 26.65
N ARG A 347 -21.28 -19.54 27.83
CA ARG A 347 -21.28 -20.24 29.12
C ARG A 347 -22.62 -20.94 29.40
N HIS A 348 -23.72 -20.34 28.97
CA HIS A 348 -25.07 -20.83 29.25
C HIS A 348 -25.71 -21.52 28.04
N GLY A 349 -24.93 -21.88 27.01
CA GLY A 349 -25.46 -22.57 25.82
C GLY A 349 -26.50 -21.77 25.02
N LEU A 350 -26.49 -20.43 25.14
CA LEU A 350 -27.45 -19.55 24.49
C LEU A 350 -27.04 -19.24 23.06
N ILE A 351 -28.01 -18.83 22.24
CA ILE A 351 -27.73 -18.32 20.90
C ILE A 351 -26.73 -17.16 20.97
N GLN A 352 -25.67 -17.27 20.17
CA GLN A 352 -24.64 -16.22 20.07
C GLN A 352 -25.23 -14.93 19.47
N PRO A 353 -24.93 -13.74 20.01
CA PRO A 353 -25.52 -12.47 19.55
C PRO A 353 -25.43 -12.24 18.03
N LYS A 354 -24.33 -12.65 17.39
CA LYS A 354 -24.16 -12.55 15.93
C LYS A 354 -25.28 -13.25 15.14
N MET A 355 -25.88 -14.30 15.69
CA MET A 355 -26.93 -15.05 15.04
C MET A 355 -28.25 -14.27 14.98
N LEU A 356 -28.57 -13.44 15.97
CA LEU A 356 -29.82 -12.65 15.97
C LEU A 356 -29.96 -11.76 14.73
N ARG A 357 -28.85 -11.15 14.29
CA ARG A 357 -28.84 -10.37 13.04
C ARG A 357 -29.12 -11.22 11.79
N LYS A 358 -28.67 -12.48 11.78
CA LYS A 358 -28.96 -13.42 10.68
C LYS A 358 -30.41 -13.89 10.71
N ILE A 359 -30.93 -14.17 11.90
CA ILE A 359 -32.33 -14.53 12.13
C ILE A 359 -33.22 -13.39 11.64
N ASN A 360 -32.99 -12.16 12.13
CA ASN A 360 -33.67 -10.96 11.67
C ASN A 360 -33.61 -10.82 10.14
N TRP A 361 -32.43 -10.99 9.54
CA TRP A 361 -32.30 -10.89 8.07
C TRP A 361 -33.21 -11.88 7.34
N ARG A 362 -33.25 -13.15 7.77
CA ARG A 362 -34.09 -14.18 7.14
C ARG A 362 -35.57 -13.80 7.18
N ILE A 363 -36.04 -13.29 8.31
CA ILE A 363 -37.45 -12.94 8.55
C ILE A 363 -37.82 -11.64 7.81
N VAL A 364 -36.99 -10.62 7.95
CA VAL A 364 -37.22 -9.31 7.34
C VAL A 364 -37.15 -9.41 5.82
N ALA A 365 -36.16 -10.11 5.26
CA ALA A 365 -36.04 -10.25 3.80
C ALA A 365 -37.16 -11.07 3.14
N SER A 366 -37.96 -11.83 3.91
CA SER A 366 -39.20 -12.46 3.42
C SER A 366 -40.44 -11.60 3.64
N ALA A 367 -40.42 -10.66 4.58
CA ALA A 367 -41.59 -9.86 4.96
C ALA A 367 -41.64 -8.47 4.30
N MET A 368 -40.51 -7.98 3.79
CA MET A 368 -40.40 -6.69 3.11
C MET A 368 -39.48 -6.79 1.88
N GLU A 369 -39.51 -5.75 1.06
CA GLU A 369 -38.62 -5.65 -0.10
C GLU A 369 -37.15 -5.65 0.34
N ARG A 370 -36.29 -6.27 -0.49
CA ARG A 370 -34.88 -6.50 -0.13
C ARG A 370 -34.12 -5.22 0.16
N ASP A 371 -34.42 -4.12 -0.52
CA ASP A 371 -33.67 -2.87 -0.32
C ASP A 371 -34.10 -2.15 0.97
N ALA A 372 -35.38 -2.24 1.34
CA ALA A 372 -35.85 -1.83 2.67
C ALA A 372 -35.20 -2.69 3.76
N ALA A 373 -35.11 -4.01 3.57
CA ALA A 373 -34.43 -4.92 4.50
C ALA A 373 -32.93 -4.60 4.63
N ARG A 374 -32.25 -4.31 3.51
CA ARG A 374 -30.83 -3.90 3.47
C ARG A 374 -30.64 -2.56 4.18
N PHE A 375 -31.49 -1.59 3.89
CA PHE A 375 -31.49 -0.27 4.51
C PHE A 375 -31.65 -0.38 6.03
N MET A 376 -32.69 -1.09 6.50
CA MET A 376 -32.97 -1.36 7.91
C MET A 376 -31.76 -1.97 8.63
N GLN A 377 -31.08 -2.94 8.00
CA GLN A 377 -29.86 -3.54 8.57
C GLN A 377 -28.58 -2.72 8.32
N SER A 378 -28.65 -1.58 7.64
CA SER A 378 -27.50 -0.76 7.24
C SER A 378 -26.48 -1.54 6.40
N ARG A 379 -26.97 -2.28 5.39
CA ARG A 379 -26.19 -2.99 4.37
C ARG A 379 -26.06 -2.14 3.10
N PHE A 380 -25.62 -0.89 3.26
CA PHE A 380 -25.62 0.08 2.17
C PHE A 380 -24.72 -0.29 0.98
N GLY A 381 -23.64 -1.05 1.20
CA GLY A 381 -22.79 -1.55 0.11
C GLY A 381 -23.43 -2.66 -0.73
N GLU A 382 -24.62 -3.15 -0.36
CA GLU A 382 -25.40 -4.14 -1.12
C GLU A 382 -26.60 -3.50 -1.86
N LEU A 383 -26.80 -2.18 -1.74
CA LEU A 383 -27.85 -1.44 -2.46
C LEU A 383 -27.36 -1.07 -3.87
N ALA A 384 -28.25 -1.10 -4.86
CA ALA A 384 -27.90 -0.70 -6.22
C ALA A 384 -27.81 0.84 -6.33
N ILE A 385 -26.99 1.34 -7.27
CA ILE A 385 -26.75 2.78 -7.47
C ILE A 385 -28.05 3.52 -7.86
N SER A 386 -28.98 2.85 -8.55
CA SER A 386 -30.28 3.39 -8.99
C SER A 386 -31.35 3.45 -7.88
N GLU A 387 -31.09 2.90 -6.69
CA GLU A 387 -32.04 2.82 -5.57
C GLU A 387 -31.79 3.93 -4.51
N ALA A 388 -30.84 4.83 -4.76
CA ALA A 388 -30.17 5.64 -3.74
C ALA A 388 -30.79 7.02 -3.42
N LEU A 389 -32.10 7.19 -3.59
CA LEU A 389 -32.80 8.28 -2.87
C LEU A 389 -33.08 7.80 -1.45
N TYR A 390 -32.17 8.13 -0.53
CA TYR A 390 -32.20 7.69 0.87
C TYR A 390 -33.51 8.06 1.59
N GLU A 391 -34.12 9.21 1.24
CA GLU A 391 -35.44 9.61 1.74
C GLU A 391 -36.52 8.60 1.37
N ASN A 392 -36.55 8.17 0.11
CA ASN A 392 -37.49 7.16 -0.37
C ASN A 392 -37.28 5.81 0.33
N LEU A 393 -36.04 5.40 0.59
CA LEU A 393 -35.75 4.15 1.31
C LEU A 393 -36.18 4.22 2.77
N LEU A 394 -35.99 5.36 3.42
CA LEU A 394 -36.37 5.58 4.80
C LEU A 394 -37.90 5.50 4.96
N GLU A 395 -38.65 6.25 4.16
CA GLU A 395 -40.12 6.20 4.18
C GLU A 395 -40.66 4.82 3.79
N LYS A 396 -40.07 4.19 2.77
CA LYS A 396 -40.43 2.83 2.36
C LYS A 396 -40.21 1.83 3.48
N THR A 397 -39.10 1.95 4.21
CA THR A 397 -38.81 1.09 5.36
C THR A 397 -39.81 1.32 6.48
N ASP A 398 -40.18 2.57 6.79
CA ASP A 398 -41.20 2.85 7.80
C ASP A 398 -42.56 2.25 7.44
N ARG A 399 -42.97 2.33 6.17
CA ARG A 399 -44.24 1.75 5.68
C ARG A 399 -44.24 0.22 5.72
N GLN A 400 -43.09 -0.43 5.51
CA GLN A 400 -42.99 -1.89 5.44
C GLN A 400 -42.60 -2.55 6.78
N TYR A 401 -42.00 -1.81 7.71
CA TYR A 401 -41.56 -2.37 8.99
C TYR A 401 -42.67 -3.04 9.81
N PRO A 402 -43.92 -2.55 9.88
CA PRO A 402 -45.01 -3.23 10.59
C PRO A 402 -45.20 -4.69 10.17
N LYS A 403 -45.06 -5.01 8.88
CA LYS A 403 -45.15 -6.39 8.37
C LYS A 403 -44.04 -7.28 8.93
N ALA A 404 -42.81 -6.78 8.93
CA ALA A 404 -41.70 -7.50 9.55
C ALA A 404 -41.84 -7.62 11.06
N LEU A 405 -42.37 -6.59 11.73
CA LEU A 405 -42.59 -6.61 13.17
C LEU A 405 -43.59 -7.71 13.56
N GLU A 406 -44.66 -7.88 12.79
CA GLU A 406 -45.65 -8.95 13.01
C GLU A 406 -45.01 -10.34 12.91
N GLU A 407 -44.24 -10.59 11.84
CA GLU A 407 -43.51 -11.86 11.65
C GLU A 407 -42.51 -12.12 12.79
N LEU A 408 -41.77 -11.08 13.22
CA LEU A 408 -40.85 -11.17 14.34
C LEU A 408 -41.58 -11.47 15.65
N ARG A 409 -42.74 -10.86 15.90
CA ARG A 409 -43.57 -11.13 17.09
C ARG A 409 -44.11 -12.56 17.11
N ARG A 410 -44.57 -13.07 15.96
CA ARG A 410 -45.03 -14.47 15.82
C ARG A 410 -43.94 -15.48 16.19
N ILE A 411 -42.69 -15.18 15.83
CA ILE A 411 -41.54 -16.03 16.13
C ILE A 411 -41.16 -15.97 17.61
N VAL A 412 -41.13 -14.79 18.20
CA VAL A 412 -40.82 -14.60 19.63
C VAL A 412 -41.91 -15.20 20.54
N GLY A 413 -43.14 -15.38 20.03
CA GLY A 413 -44.22 -16.07 20.73
C GLY A 413 -44.97 -15.19 21.72
N PHE A 414 -45.13 -13.90 21.39
CA PHE A 414 -45.71 -12.81 22.19
C PHE A 414 -45.24 -12.68 23.66
N LEU A 415 -44.79 -11.45 23.97
CA LEU A 415 -44.30 -10.97 25.27
C LEU A 415 -45.39 -10.93 26.33
#